data_AF-A0A8S4ABD0-F1
#
_entry.id   AF-A0A8S4ABD0-F1
#
_cell.length_a   1.000
_cell.length_b   1.000
_cell.length_c   1.000
_cell.angle_alpha   90.00
_cell.angle_beta   90.00
_cell.angle_gamma   90.00
#
_symmetry.space_group_name_H-M   'P 1'
#
loop_
_entity.id
_entity.type
_entity.pdbx_description
1 polymer ?
#
loop_
_entity_poly.entity_id
_entity_poly.type
_entity_poly.pdbx_seq_one_letter_code
_entity_poly.pdbx_strand_id
1 'polypeptide(L)'
;MHSGKMWRSRSFTLCFFVCSQISLLALLARAAEDKDEVKIEVVFVPEVCTPKSKKGDLINAHYDGYLAKDGSKFYCSRTEKEGHPQWLVVGVGQVIKGLDIGMMDMCAGERRKVTIPPALAFGEKGKGPVPPNATVVFEVEVLSVSTGPRTMEAFGRMDLDKDRSLTKPEVKEYLKLEYEKGGKPRDDPFYEKMIDDIFRKNDHDRDGQISPKEYNIFQHDEL
;
A
#
# COMPACT_ATOMS: atom_id res chain seq x y z
N MET A 1 -52.09 -42.02 -67.10
CA MET A 1 -52.86 -40.87 -66.56
C MET A 1 -52.23 -40.43 -65.25
N HIS A 2 -52.18 -39.12 -65.05
CA HIS A 2 -51.51 -38.39 -63.97
C HIS A 2 -51.95 -38.76 -62.54
N SER A 3 -51.11 -38.32 -61.59
CA SER A 3 -51.39 -37.92 -60.18
C SER A 3 -50.63 -38.82 -59.20
N GLY A 4 -49.57 -38.38 -58.51
CA GLY A 4 -49.52 -37.24 -57.58
C GLY A 4 -49.53 -37.77 -56.14
N LYS A 5 -48.73 -37.15 -55.25
CA LYS A 5 -48.55 -37.37 -53.78
C LYS A 5 -47.24 -38.09 -53.42
N MET A 6 -46.46 -37.73 -52.41
CA MET A 6 -46.49 -36.61 -51.45
C MET A 6 -45.17 -36.69 -50.66
N TRP A 7 -44.55 -35.55 -50.43
CA TRP A 7 -43.39 -35.34 -49.57
C TRP A 7 -43.67 -35.79 -48.13
N ARG A 8 -42.67 -36.34 -47.41
CA ARG A 8 -42.32 -35.82 -46.06
C ARG A 8 -41.04 -36.43 -45.47
N SER A 9 -40.08 -35.54 -45.32
CA SER A 9 -38.89 -35.59 -44.47
C SER A 9 -39.21 -35.90 -43.01
N ARG A 10 -38.36 -36.68 -42.34
CA ARG A 10 -38.30 -36.76 -40.87
C ARG A 10 -36.86 -36.66 -40.38
N SER A 11 -36.60 -35.50 -39.79
CA SER A 11 -35.76 -35.26 -38.61
C SER A 11 -34.25 -35.51 -38.74
N PHE A 12 -33.57 -34.52 -39.33
CA PHE A 12 -32.16 -34.23 -39.04
C PHE A 12 -32.09 -32.85 -38.37
N THR A 13 -32.60 -32.71 -37.15
CA THR A 13 -32.51 -31.44 -36.40
C THR A 13 -32.55 -31.70 -34.89
N LEU A 14 -31.61 -32.48 -34.40
CA LEU A 14 -31.41 -32.61 -32.95
C LEU A 14 -29.93 -32.61 -32.59
N CYS A 15 -29.16 -31.67 -33.15
CA CYS A 15 -27.75 -31.52 -32.75
C CYS A 15 -27.19 -30.09 -32.82
N PHE A 16 -27.97 -29.07 -33.21
CA PHE A 16 -27.47 -27.70 -33.34
C PHE A 16 -27.82 -26.76 -32.18
N PHE A 17 -28.78 -27.10 -31.30
CA PHE A 17 -29.21 -26.18 -30.25
C PHE A 17 -28.40 -26.25 -28.95
N VAL A 18 -27.60 -27.29 -28.73
CA VAL A 18 -26.82 -27.43 -27.48
C VAL A 18 -25.45 -26.74 -27.57
N CYS A 19 -24.88 -26.57 -28.77
CA CYS A 19 -23.56 -25.95 -28.93
C CYS A 19 -23.61 -24.40 -28.93
N SER A 20 -24.74 -23.80 -29.33
CA SER A 20 -24.92 -22.34 -29.33
C SER A 20 -25.16 -21.76 -27.93
N GLN A 21 -25.67 -22.55 -26.98
CA GLN A 21 -25.92 -22.10 -25.60
C GLN A 21 -24.67 -22.22 -24.72
N ILE A 22 -23.75 -23.13 -25.03
CA ILE A 22 -22.44 -23.22 -24.35
C ILE A 22 -21.53 -22.06 -24.77
N SER A 23 -21.64 -21.61 -26.02
CA SER A 23 -20.88 -20.45 -26.52
C SER A 23 -21.33 -19.11 -25.91
N LEU A 24 -22.59 -19.01 -25.47
CA LEU A 24 -23.12 -17.80 -24.81
C LEU A 24 -22.81 -17.77 -23.31
N LEU A 25 -22.69 -18.93 -22.65
CA LEU A 25 -22.21 -19.04 -21.27
C LEU A 25 -20.70 -18.75 -21.15
N ALA A 26 -19.91 -19.07 -22.17
CA ALA A 26 -18.48 -18.73 -22.20
C ALA A 26 -18.21 -17.22 -22.40
N LEU A 27 -19.16 -16.47 -22.98
CA LEU A 27 -19.01 -15.03 -23.18
C LEU A 27 -19.32 -14.20 -21.92
N LEU A 28 -20.11 -14.72 -20.99
CA LEU A 28 -20.41 -14.06 -19.71
C LEU A 28 -19.34 -14.31 -18.63
N ALA A 29 -18.53 -15.35 -18.78
CA ALA A 29 -17.48 -15.69 -17.82
C ALA A 29 -16.18 -14.88 -17.98
N ARG A 30 -16.08 -14.00 -18.99
CA ARG A 30 -14.84 -13.24 -19.30
C ARG A 30 -14.82 -11.79 -18.79
N ALA A 31 -15.84 -11.38 -18.02
CA ALA A 31 -15.96 -10.02 -17.48
C ALA A 31 -15.86 -9.95 -15.94
N ALA A 32 -15.36 -11.02 -15.32
CA ALA A 32 -15.06 -11.08 -13.89
C ALA A 32 -13.56 -11.32 -13.68
N GLU A 33 -12.71 -10.56 -14.36
CA GLU A 33 -11.28 -10.51 -14.06
C GLU A 33 -10.98 -9.21 -13.33
N ASP A 34 -10.39 -9.37 -12.14
CA ASP A 34 -9.58 -8.39 -11.43
C ASP A 34 -10.29 -7.18 -10.76
N LYS A 35 -11.20 -7.44 -9.81
CA LYS A 35 -11.80 -6.38 -8.98
C LYS A 35 -11.05 -6.10 -7.67
N ASP A 36 -10.03 -6.89 -7.35
CA ASP A 36 -9.40 -6.86 -6.03
C ASP A 36 -7.88 -6.60 -6.07
N GLU A 37 -7.25 -6.52 -7.25
CA GLU A 37 -5.82 -6.20 -7.37
C GLU A 37 -5.57 -4.71 -7.61
N VAL A 38 -4.40 -4.25 -7.20
CA VAL A 38 -3.91 -2.91 -7.49
C VAL A 38 -3.28 -2.92 -8.88
N LYS A 39 -3.82 -2.13 -9.81
CA LYS A 39 -3.20 -1.96 -11.13
C LYS A 39 -2.12 -0.88 -11.07
N ILE A 40 -0.89 -1.27 -11.30
CA ILE A 40 0.28 -0.38 -11.30
C ILE A 40 0.74 -0.11 -12.73
N GLU A 41 0.80 1.16 -13.10
CA GLU A 41 1.37 1.63 -14.36
C GLU A 41 2.59 2.50 -14.05
N VAL A 42 3.77 2.06 -14.49
CA VAL A 42 5.02 2.81 -14.32
C VAL A 42 5.07 3.89 -15.39
N VAL A 43 4.97 5.15 -14.97
CA VAL A 43 4.91 6.31 -15.86
C VAL A 43 6.31 6.79 -16.22
N PHE A 44 7.25 6.71 -15.26
CA PHE A 44 8.62 7.13 -15.46
C PHE A 44 9.56 6.43 -14.48
N VAL A 45 10.72 6.00 -14.95
CA VAL A 45 11.82 5.47 -14.14
C VAL A 45 13.08 6.28 -14.50
N PRO A 46 13.86 6.77 -13.52
CA PRO A 46 15.15 7.39 -13.78
C PRO A 46 16.16 6.37 -14.32
N GLU A 47 17.23 6.85 -14.98
CA GLU A 47 18.30 5.97 -15.52
C GLU A 47 18.95 5.11 -14.43
N VAL A 48 19.12 5.68 -13.23
CA VAL A 48 19.62 4.98 -12.03
C VAL A 48 18.48 4.81 -11.05
N CYS A 49 18.07 3.57 -10.82
CA CYS A 49 16.93 3.23 -9.98
C CYS A 49 17.33 2.35 -8.80
N THR A 50 18.21 2.90 -7.94
CA THR A 50 18.72 2.23 -6.74
C THR A 50 19.01 3.25 -5.64
N PRO A 51 18.68 2.96 -4.36
CA PRO A 51 17.97 1.78 -3.89
C PRO A 51 16.48 1.81 -4.25
N LYS A 52 15.84 0.64 -4.22
CA LYS A 52 14.39 0.51 -4.34
C LYS A 52 13.75 0.30 -2.98
N SER A 53 12.56 0.84 -2.79
CA SER A 53 11.80 0.76 -1.55
C SER A 53 11.40 -0.69 -1.25
N LYS A 54 11.63 -1.11 -0.02
CA LYS A 54 11.08 -2.35 0.55
C LYS A 54 10.21 -2.04 1.76
N LYS A 55 9.45 -3.05 2.20
CA LYS A 55 8.58 -2.94 3.36
C LYS A 55 9.38 -2.43 4.56
N GLY A 56 8.87 -1.40 5.22
CA GLY A 56 9.51 -0.78 6.36
C GLY A 56 10.48 0.34 6.00
N ASP A 57 10.80 0.60 4.74
CA ASP A 57 11.61 1.77 4.35
C ASP A 57 10.84 3.07 4.54
N LEU A 58 11.60 4.13 4.86
CA LEU A 58 11.09 5.49 4.91
C LEU A 58 11.21 6.11 3.51
N ILE A 59 10.05 6.48 2.95
CA ILE A 59 9.96 7.17 1.67
C ILE A 59 9.44 8.59 1.84
N ASN A 60 9.92 9.50 1.00
CA ASN A 60 9.33 10.82 0.83
C ASN A 60 8.67 10.86 -0.54
N ALA A 61 7.36 11.12 -0.60
CA ALA A 61 6.62 11.04 -1.84
C ALA A 61 5.55 12.13 -1.95
N HIS A 62 5.30 12.54 -3.19
CA HIS A 62 4.05 13.17 -3.56
C HIS A 62 3.08 12.13 -4.08
N TYR A 63 1.81 12.29 -3.72
CA TYR A 63 0.73 11.50 -4.29
C TYR A 63 -0.55 12.31 -4.38
N ASP A 64 -1.20 12.25 -5.53
CA ASP A 64 -2.44 12.95 -5.81
C ASP A 64 -3.54 11.94 -6.13
N GLY A 65 -4.70 12.10 -5.51
CA GLY A 65 -5.79 11.13 -5.55
C GLY A 65 -6.98 11.62 -6.38
N TYR A 66 -7.48 10.75 -7.25
CA TYR A 66 -8.57 11.01 -8.18
C TYR A 66 -9.63 9.91 -8.13
N LEU A 67 -10.91 10.25 -8.34
CA LEU A 67 -11.96 9.25 -8.52
C LEU A 67 -11.84 8.64 -9.92
N ALA A 68 -11.81 7.31 -10.01
CA ALA A 68 -11.68 6.63 -11.30
C ALA A 68 -12.91 6.85 -12.22
N LYS A 69 -14.08 7.13 -11.62
CA LYS A 69 -15.35 7.28 -12.33
C LYS A 69 -15.39 8.52 -13.24
N ASP A 70 -14.85 9.64 -12.78
CA ASP A 70 -14.97 10.94 -13.45
C ASP A 70 -13.66 11.74 -13.51
N GLY A 71 -12.58 11.21 -12.94
CA GLY A 71 -11.28 11.88 -12.89
C GLY A 71 -11.22 13.06 -11.92
N SER A 72 -12.26 13.29 -11.10
CA SER A 72 -12.25 14.40 -10.13
C SER A 72 -11.15 14.18 -9.08
N LYS A 73 -10.34 15.21 -8.86
CA LYS A 73 -9.28 15.18 -7.83
C LYS A 73 -9.90 15.37 -6.46
N PHE A 74 -9.65 14.44 -5.54
CA PHE A 74 -10.12 14.51 -4.15
C PHE A 74 -9.00 14.80 -3.15
N TYR A 75 -7.73 14.61 -3.55
CA TYR A 75 -6.56 14.87 -2.73
C TYR A 75 -5.38 15.30 -3.59
N CYS A 76 -4.57 16.24 -3.09
CA CYS A 76 -3.41 16.77 -3.79
C CYS A 76 -2.29 17.06 -2.79
N SER A 77 -1.26 16.22 -2.74
CA SER A 77 -0.13 16.42 -1.82
C SER A 77 0.63 17.74 -2.06
N ARG A 78 0.44 18.36 -3.22
CA ARG A 78 1.12 19.60 -3.64
C ARG A 78 0.37 20.88 -3.25
N THR A 79 -0.88 20.77 -2.82
CA THR A 79 -1.66 21.89 -2.27
C THR A 79 -1.98 21.67 -0.80
N GLU A 80 -2.11 20.42 -0.40
CA GLU A 80 -2.15 20.02 1.00
C GLU A 80 -0.77 20.15 1.65
N LYS A 81 -0.72 20.23 2.98
CA LYS A 81 0.54 20.24 3.75
C LYS A 81 1.56 21.29 3.27
N GLU A 82 1.06 22.47 2.90
CA GLU A 82 1.89 23.58 2.40
C GLU A 82 2.69 23.23 1.13
N GLY A 83 2.25 22.19 0.41
CA GLY A 83 2.90 21.68 -0.80
C GLY A 83 4.12 20.81 -0.54
N HIS A 84 4.38 20.43 0.72
CA HIS A 84 5.49 19.55 1.04
C HIS A 84 5.18 18.07 0.74
N PRO A 85 6.15 17.31 0.20
CA PRO A 85 6.03 15.87 0.06
C PRO A 85 5.92 15.19 1.43
N GLN A 86 5.17 14.10 1.49
CA GLN A 86 4.89 13.42 2.73
C GLN A 86 5.91 12.32 3.00
N TRP A 87 6.42 12.28 4.24
CA TRP A 87 7.19 11.16 4.76
C TRP A 87 6.25 10.07 5.24
N LEU A 88 6.48 8.84 4.81
CA LEU A 88 5.75 7.66 5.24
C LEU A 88 6.66 6.43 5.22
N VAL A 89 6.34 5.46 6.06
CA VAL A 89 6.99 4.15 6.06
C VAL A 89 6.15 3.22 5.18
N VAL A 90 6.74 2.65 4.13
CA VAL A 90 5.97 1.91 3.12
C VAL A 90 5.67 0.47 3.57
N GLY A 91 4.46 -0.02 3.30
CA GLY A 91 4.08 -1.42 3.52
C GLY A 91 3.69 -1.74 4.97
N VAL A 92 3.33 -0.72 5.75
CA VAL A 92 3.08 -0.83 7.20
C VAL A 92 1.69 -0.35 7.64
N GLY A 93 0.84 0.05 6.70
CA GLY A 93 -0.51 0.55 6.96
C GLY A 93 -0.58 2.00 7.42
N GLN A 94 0.41 2.84 7.08
CA GLN A 94 0.33 4.29 7.29
C GLN A 94 -0.58 5.01 6.28
N VAL A 95 -0.78 4.39 5.12
CA VAL A 95 -1.71 4.82 4.06
C VAL A 95 -2.68 3.69 3.74
N ILE A 96 -3.63 3.94 2.82
CA ILE A 96 -4.52 2.87 2.33
C ILE A 96 -3.71 1.72 1.73
N LYS A 97 -4.20 0.49 1.89
CA LYS A 97 -3.47 -0.74 1.52
C LYS A 97 -3.00 -0.74 0.07
N GLY A 98 -3.80 -0.21 -0.86
CA GLY A 98 -3.41 -0.16 -2.26
C GLY A 98 -2.27 0.81 -2.58
N LEU A 99 -2.13 1.91 -1.82
CA LEU A 99 -1.00 2.81 -1.95
C LEU A 99 0.28 2.19 -1.39
N ASP A 100 0.18 1.49 -0.25
CA ASP A 100 1.30 0.72 0.29
C ASP A 100 1.83 -0.26 -0.75
N ILE A 101 0.94 -1.04 -1.39
CA ILE A 101 1.30 -1.97 -2.48
C ILE A 101 1.90 -1.21 -3.67
N GLY A 102 1.26 -0.13 -4.11
CA GLY A 102 1.70 0.65 -5.28
C GLY A 102 3.07 1.31 -5.15
N MET A 103 3.50 1.59 -3.92
CA MET A 103 4.77 2.27 -3.60
C MET A 103 5.92 1.31 -3.24
N MET A 104 5.69 0.00 -3.24
CA MET A 104 6.75 -1.00 -3.12
C MET A 104 7.62 -1.06 -4.37
N ASP A 105 8.90 -1.39 -4.24
CA ASP A 105 9.85 -1.51 -5.34
C ASP A 105 10.00 -0.24 -6.19
N MET A 106 9.81 0.94 -5.59
CA MET A 106 10.02 2.24 -6.24
C MET A 106 11.38 2.82 -5.87
N CYS A 107 12.03 3.53 -6.80
CA CYS A 107 13.23 4.32 -6.51
C CYS A 107 12.94 5.83 -6.49
N ALA A 108 13.88 6.61 -5.93
CA ALA A 108 13.80 8.07 -5.97
C ALA A 108 13.80 8.59 -7.42
N GLY A 109 12.87 9.48 -7.74
CA GLY A 109 12.59 9.98 -9.08
C GLY A 109 11.55 9.18 -9.86
N GLU A 110 11.16 7.98 -9.42
CA GLU A 110 10.17 7.15 -10.11
C GLU A 110 8.75 7.71 -9.95
N ARG A 111 7.95 7.60 -11.03
CA ARG A 111 6.54 7.98 -11.04
C ARG A 111 5.65 6.84 -11.49
N ARG A 112 4.53 6.66 -10.81
CA ARG A 112 3.54 5.62 -11.09
C ARG A 112 2.12 6.18 -11.10
N LYS A 113 1.25 5.53 -11.86
CA LYS A 113 -0.19 5.64 -11.74
C LYS A 113 -0.72 4.34 -11.15
N VAL A 114 -1.42 4.45 -10.03
CA VAL A 114 -1.86 3.32 -9.21
C VAL A 114 -3.38 3.34 -9.12
N THR A 115 -4.05 2.40 -9.78
CA THR A 115 -5.50 2.25 -9.71
C THR A 115 -5.85 1.25 -8.62
N ILE A 116 -6.64 1.67 -7.64
CA ILE A 116 -6.91 0.94 -6.41
C ILE A 116 -8.41 0.65 -6.30
N PRO A 117 -8.82 -0.63 -6.24
CA PRO A 117 -10.21 -1.00 -6.04
C PRO A 117 -10.69 -0.65 -4.63
N PRO A 118 -12.01 -0.57 -4.40
CA PRO A 118 -12.55 -0.06 -3.14
C PRO A 118 -12.08 -0.85 -1.92
N ALA A 119 -11.97 -2.18 -2.03
CA ALA A 119 -11.53 -3.07 -0.95
C ALA A 119 -10.10 -2.77 -0.44
N LEU A 120 -9.26 -2.18 -1.29
CA LEU A 120 -7.88 -1.78 -0.94
C LEU A 120 -7.74 -0.25 -0.75
N ALA A 121 -8.84 0.49 -0.86
CA ALA A 121 -8.91 1.94 -0.69
C ALA A 121 -9.75 2.33 0.54
N PHE A 122 -10.96 2.88 0.31
CA PHE A 122 -11.84 3.42 1.36
C PHE A 122 -13.09 2.54 1.62
N GLY A 123 -13.19 1.40 0.95
CA GLY A 123 -14.21 0.37 1.17
C GLY A 123 -15.65 0.83 0.94
N GLU A 124 -16.58 0.09 1.52
CA GLU A 124 -18.03 0.31 1.41
C GLU A 124 -18.50 1.62 2.05
N LYS A 125 -17.70 2.19 2.96
CA LYS A 125 -18.09 3.43 3.67
C LYS A 125 -17.63 4.69 2.94
N GLY A 126 -16.57 4.62 2.14
CA GLY A 126 -15.91 5.81 1.61
C GLY A 126 -15.25 6.65 2.71
N LYS A 127 -14.77 7.85 2.36
CA LYS A 127 -14.19 8.81 3.32
C LYS A 127 -14.15 10.22 2.75
N GLY A 128 -14.78 11.17 3.45
CA GLY A 128 -14.78 12.58 3.07
C GLY A 128 -15.32 12.76 1.63
N PRO A 129 -14.54 13.32 0.69
CA PRO A 129 -14.95 13.49 -0.71
C PRO A 129 -15.02 12.18 -1.51
N VAL A 130 -14.51 11.06 -0.98
CA VAL A 130 -14.50 9.76 -1.67
C VAL A 130 -15.77 8.97 -1.35
N PRO A 131 -16.64 8.66 -2.34
CA PRO A 131 -17.88 7.91 -2.11
C PRO A 131 -17.65 6.46 -1.65
N PRO A 132 -18.69 5.83 -1.05
CA PRO A 132 -18.80 4.38 -0.90
C PRO A 132 -18.41 3.61 -2.16
N ASN A 133 -17.65 2.52 -2.01
CA ASN A 133 -17.31 1.61 -3.10
C ASN A 133 -16.64 2.27 -4.31
N ALA A 134 -15.93 3.38 -4.09
CA ALA A 134 -15.23 4.09 -5.15
C ALA A 134 -13.87 3.46 -5.45
N THR A 135 -13.61 3.15 -6.73
CA THR A 135 -12.26 2.94 -7.25
C THR A 135 -11.56 4.29 -7.37
N VAL A 136 -10.33 4.34 -6.91
CA VAL A 136 -9.51 5.56 -6.91
C VAL A 136 -8.24 5.35 -7.72
N VAL A 137 -7.72 6.43 -8.27
CA VAL A 137 -6.45 6.45 -8.99
C VAL A 137 -5.51 7.40 -8.27
N PHE A 138 -4.29 6.96 -8.02
CA PHE A 138 -3.23 7.81 -7.49
C PHE A 138 -2.14 8.01 -8.51
N GLU A 139 -1.69 9.25 -8.65
CA GLU A 139 -0.43 9.58 -9.33
C GLU A 139 0.62 9.79 -8.24
N VAL A 140 1.66 8.97 -8.24
CA VAL A 140 2.70 8.93 -7.21
C VAL A 140 4.04 9.33 -7.82
N GLU A 141 4.81 10.11 -7.06
CA GLU A 141 6.21 10.43 -7.32
C GLU A 141 7.02 10.23 -6.04
N VAL A 142 7.99 9.33 -6.06
CA VAL A 142 8.91 9.11 -4.93
C VAL A 142 10.10 10.05 -5.09
N LEU A 143 10.40 10.84 -4.07
CA LEU A 143 11.51 11.80 -4.07
C LEU A 143 12.72 11.27 -3.29
N SER A 144 12.50 10.40 -2.31
CA SER A 144 13.56 9.80 -1.51
C SER A 144 13.15 8.42 -1.03
N VAL A 145 14.13 7.51 -0.98
CA VAL A 145 14.02 6.19 -0.36
C VAL A 145 15.20 6.05 0.58
N SER A 146 14.92 5.73 1.83
CA SER A 146 15.92 5.49 2.86
C SER A 146 15.48 4.35 3.76
N THR A 147 16.46 3.70 4.37
CA THR A 147 16.24 2.68 5.38
C THR A 147 15.35 3.25 6.49
N GLY A 148 14.27 2.52 6.81
CA GLY A 148 13.31 3.01 7.78
C GLY A 148 13.83 3.11 9.21
N PRO A 149 13.12 3.86 10.07
CA PRO A 149 13.53 4.10 11.46
C PRO A 149 13.40 2.86 12.36
N ARG A 150 12.83 1.75 11.87
CA ARG A 150 12.58 0.51 12.62
C ARG A 150 13.29 -0.73 12.08
N THR A 151 14.53 -0.60 11.62
CA THR A 151 15.32 -1.78 11.22
C THR A 151 15.89 -2.54 12.41
N MET A 152 16.18 -3.83 12.23
CA MET A 152 16.94 -4.60 13.24
C MET A 152 18.34 -4.02 13.48
N GLU A 153 18.93 -3.36 12.49
CA GLU A 153 20.16 -2.60 12.67
C GLU A 153 19.94 -1.37 13.57
N ALA A 154 18.81 -0.66 13.44
CA ALA A 154 18.45 0.42 14.35
C ALA A 154 18.15 -0.11 15.76
N PHE A 155 17.45 -1.24 15.87
CA PHE A 155 17.22 -1.93 17.15
C PHE A 155 18.55 -2.23 17.83
N GLY A 156 19.50 -2.87 17.14
CA GLY A 156 20.81 -3.20 17.71
C GLY A 156 21.69 -1.99 18.03
N ARG A 157 21.38 -0.80 17.49
CA ARG A 157 22.03 0.46 17.89
C ARG A 157 21.38 1.11 19.11
N MET A 158 20.11 0.80 19.38
CA MET A 158 19.38 1.28 20.55
C MET A 158 19.60 0.38 21.77
N ASP A 159 19.67 -0.93 21.56
CA ASP A 159 19.95 -1.95 22.57
C ASP A 159 21.43 -1.85 23.01
N LEU A 160 21.68 -1.04 24.05
CA LEU A 160 23.03 -0.64 24.45
C LEU A 160 23.72 -1.75 25.24
N ASP A 161 22.96 -2.51 26.02
CA ASP A 161 23.47 -3.62 26.83
C ASP A 161 23.38 -4.99 26.13
N LYS A 162 22.74 -5.04 24.95
CA LYS A 162 22.62 -6.22 24.08
C LYS A 162 21.79 -7.33 24.71
N ASP A 163 20.85 -7.00 25.58
CA ASP A 163 19.95 -7.95 26.22
C ASP A 163 18.77 -8.37 25.31
N ARG A 164 18.69 -7.79 24.10
CA ARG A 164 17.60 -7.97 23.14
C ARG A 164 16.27 -7.45 23.66
N SER A 165 16.31 -6.31 24.31
CA SER A 165 15.17 -5.55 24.77
C SER A 165 15.46 -4.07 24.58
N LEU A 166 14.42 -3.24 24.55
CA LEU A 166 14.60 -1.78 24.57
C LEU A 166 13.88 -1.21 25.78
N THR A 167 14.66 -0.58 26.64
CA THR A 167 14.17 0.16 27.80
C THR A 167 13.91 1.64 27.44
N LYS A 168 13.09 2.33 28.24
CA LYS A 168 12.84 3.77 28.05
C LYS A 168 14.14 4.60 28.02
N PRO A 169 15.13 4.38 28.92
CA PRO A 169 16.41 5.09 28.87
C PRO A 169 17.19 4.90 27.57
N GLU A 170 17.25 3.68 27.04
CA GLU A 170 17.95 3.39 25.79
C GLU A 170 17.30 4.08 24.59
N VAL A 171 15.97 4.01 24.50
CA VAL A 171 15.21 4.74 23.47
C VAL A 171 15.41 6.24 23.62
N LYS A 172 15.45 6.78 24.84
CA LYS A 172 15.72 8.20 25.12
C LYS A 172 17.09 8.63 24.60
N GLU A 173 18.13 7.85 24.91
CA GLU A 173 19.50 8.15 24.53
C GLU A 173 19.66 8.17 23.01
N TYR A 174 19.10 7.17 22.32
CA TYR A 174 19.10 7.14 20.87
C TYR A 174 18.38 8.34 20.25
N LEU A 175 17.18 8.69 20.75
CA LEU A 175 16.44 9.85 20.24
C LEU A 175 17.23 11.16 20.43
N LYS A 176 17.87 11.34 21.59
CA LYS A 176 18.73 12.52 21.82
C LYS A 176 19.85 12.60 20.79
N LEU A 177 20.58 11.51 20.59
CA LEU A 177 21.68 11.43 19.61
C LEU A 177 21.22 11.75 18.18
N GLU A 178 20.07 11.24 17.75
CA GLU A 178 19.56 11.49 16.40
C GLU A 178 19.09 12.95 16.20
N TYR A 179 18.43 13.57 17.19
CA TYR A 179 18.04 14.98 17.12
C TYR A 179 19.24 15.94 17.18
N GLU A 180 20.28 15.58 17.94
CA GLU A 180 21.54 16.32 17.99
C GLU A 180 22.29 16.26 16.66
N LYS A 181 22.42 15.07 16.06
CA LYS A 181 22.98 14.92 14.70
C LYS A 181 22.22 15.75 13.66
N GLY A 182 20.89 15.83 13.80
CA GLY A 182 20.04 16.66 12.94
C GLY A 182 20.13 18.17 13.22
N GLY A 183 20.94 18.62 14.18
CA GLY A 183 21.10 20.03 14.54
C GLY A 183 19.85 20.67 15.16
N LYS A 184 18.92 19.85 15.69
CA LYS A 184 17.65 20.31 16.26
C LYS A 184 17.43 19.71 17.67
N PRO A 185 18.30 20.01 18.65
CA PRO A 185 18.12 19.50 20.01
C PRO A 185 16.76 19.92 20.57
N ARG A 186 16.16 19.04 21.38
CA ARG A 186 14.89 19.24 22.07
C ARG A 186 15.08 19.17 23.58
N ASP A 187 14.08 19.62 24.33
CA ASP A 187 14.05 19.58 25.78
C ASP A 187 13.60 18.21 26.31
N ASP A 188 13.96 17.90 27.55
CA ASP A 188 13.65 16.61 28.18
C ASP A 188 12.15 16.26 28.19
N PRO A 189 11.21 17.19 28.50
CA PRO A 189 9.78 16.91 28.44
C PRO A 189 9.26 16.46 27.07
N PHE A 190 9.86 16.95 25.98
CA PHE A 190 9.52 16.52 24.63
C PHE A 190 9.87 15.04 24.42
N TYR A 191 11.05 14.61 24.89
CA TYR A 191 11.47 13.22 24.79
C TYR A 191 10.62 12.30 25.66
N GLU A 192 10.34 12.67 26.91
CA GLU A 192 9.49 11.86 27.81
C GLU A 192 8.12 11.59 27.18
N LYS A 193 7.46 12.62 26.65
CA LYS A 193 6.18 12.47 25.98
C LYS A 193 6.26 11.55 24.76
N MET A 194 7.32 11.67 23.96
CA MET A 194 7.54 10.83 22.80
C MET A 194 7.77 9.36 23.21
N ILE A 195 8.58 9.12 24.22
CA ILE A 195 8.89 7.78 24.75
C ILE A 195 7.63 7.13 25.32
N ASP A 196 6.83 7.85 26.09
CA ASP A 196 5.56 7.34 26.61
C ASP A 196 4.58 6.95 25.49
N ASP A 197 4.54 7.75 24.42
CA ASP A 197 3.76 7.42 23.22
C ASP A 197 4.30 6.19 22.47
N ILE A 198 5.62 6.00 22.43
CA ILE A 198 6.28 4.84 21.82
C ILE A 198 5.92 3.58 22.62
N PHE A 199 6.17 3.56 23.93
CA PHE A 199 5.94 2.38 24.76
C PHE A 199 4.46 2.03 24.80
N ARG A 200 3.56 3.01 25.00
CA ARG A 200 2.11 2.75 25.00
C ARG A 200 1.60 2.07 23.72
N LYS A 201 2.26 2.28 22.58
CA LYS A 201 1.85 1.71 21.28
C LYS A 201 2.48 0.36 20.97
N ASN A 202 3.67 0.07 21.49
CA ASN A 202 4.48 -1.07 21.07
C ASN A 202 4.70 -2.09 22.20
N ASP A 203 4.74 -1.67 23.47
CA ASP A 203 4.79 -2.56 24.64
C ASP A 203 3.40 -3.22 24.82
N HIS A 204 3.25 -4.38 24.19
CA HIS A 204 1.98 -5.07 24.05
C HIS A 204 1.69 -5.97 25.25
N ASP A 205 2.73 -6.54 25.87
CA ASP A 205 2.61 -7.35 27.08
C ASP A 205 2.71 -6.55 28.38
N ARG A 206 3.05 -5.25 28.29
CA ARG A 206 3.12 -4.28 29.40
C ARG A 206 4.20 -4.61 30.41
N ASP A 207 5.30 -5.19 29.97
CA ASP A 207 6.45 -5.49 30.82
C ASP A 207 7.39 -4.29 31.02
N GLY A 208 7.10 -3.16 30.36
CA GLY A 208 7.87 -1.93 30.45
C GLY A 208 9.07 -1.88 29.51
N GLN A 209 9.18 -2.85 28.60
CA GLN A 209 10.23 -2.99 27.62
C GLN A 209 9.64 -3.18 26.21
N ILE A 210 10.48 -3.12 25.18
CA ILE A 210 10.07 -3.43 23.81
C ILE A 210 10.99 -4.52 23.29
N SER A 211 10.47 -5.75 23.22
CA SER A 211 11.17 -6.88 22.64
C SER A 211 11.36 -6.73 21.11
N PRO A 212 12.27 -7.48 20.47
CA PRO A 212 12.41 -7.51 19.02
C PRO A 212 11.09 -7.83 18.29
N LYS A 213 10.25 -8.66 18.92
CA LYS A 213 8.94 -9.03 18.40
C LYS A 213 7.94 -7.86 18.42
N GLU A 214 7.99 -7.05 19.46
CA GLU A 214 7.15 -5.85 19.61
C GLU A 214 7.67 -4.67 18.79
N TYR A 215 8.99 -4.54 18.69
CA TYR A 215 9.64 -3.57 17.84
C TYR A 215 9.33 -3.82 16.36
N ASN A 216 9.43 -5.09 15.95
CA ASN A 216 9.16 -5.55 14.60
C ASN A 216 7.71 -6.05 14.44
N ILE A 217 6.76 -5.13 14.40
CA ILE A 217 5.36 -5.43 14.05
C ILE A 217 5.25 -5.97 12.61
N PHE A 218 6.29 -5.80 11.78
CA PHE A 218 6.38 -6.37 10.45
C PHE A 218 6.95 -7.77 10.57
N GLN A 219 6.08 -8.75 10.84
CA GLN A 219 6.42 -10.17 10.81
C GLN A 219 7.42 -10.47 9.69
N HIS A 220 8.52 -11.07 10.15
CA HIS A 220 9.76 -11.46 9.47
C HIS A 220 9.64 -11.86 8.00
N ASP A 221 10.55 -11.30 7.19
CA ASP A 221 11.23 -12.04 6.11
C ASP A 221 12.74 -12.11 6.39
N GLU A 222 13.16 -12.08 7.66
CA GLU A 222 14.54 -12.47 8.02
C GLU A 222 14.50 -13.28 9.34
N LEU A 223 14.28 -14.59 9.17
CA LEU A 223 15.03 -15.69 9.78
C LEU A 223 15.36 -16.69 8.67
#